data_AF-A0A0M8JPQ8-F1
#
_entry.id   AF-A0A0M8JPQ8-F1
#
_cell.length_a   1.000
_cell.length_b   1.000
_cell.length_c   1.000
_cell.angle_alpha   90.00
_cell.angle_beta   90.00
_cell.angle_gamma   90.00
#
_symmetry.space_group_name_H-M   'P 1'
#
loop_
_entity.id
_entity.type
_entity.pdbx_description
1 polymer ?
#
loop_
_entity_poly.entity_id
_entity_poly.type
_entity_poly.pdbx_seq_one_letter_code
_entity_poly.pdbx_strand_id
1 'polypeptide(L)'
;MVSGTPVDRQWVVVLKHGQVVIDWGDGCFQAVDDGLFVAVDPHEISHTISEAEIGQLLTLGWVNAYDGRYLYVPNLPDRPQPPDQD
;
A
#
# COMPACT_ATOMS: atom_id res chain seq x y z
N MET A 1 17.56 12.03 -0.82
CA MET A 1 16.35 12.10 0.00
C MET A 1 15.48 10.95 -0.45
N VAL A 2 15.03 10.07 0.45
CA VAL A 2 14.00 9.09 0.10
C VAL A 2 12.70 9.88 -0.08
N SER A 3 12.24 9.98 -1.33
CA SER A 3 10.98 10.63 -1.65
C SER A 3 9.87 9.59 -1.58
N GLY A 4 8.79 9.89 -0.87
CA GLY A 4 7.62 9.01 -0.77
C GLY A 4 7.03 9.01 0.64
N THR A 5 5.79 8.54 0.73
CA THR A 5 5.09 8.35 2.00
C THR A 5 5.58 7.04 2.63
N PRO A 6 6.08 7.06 3.89
CA PRO A 6 6.49 5.85 4.57
C PRO A 6 5.25 5.04 5.00
N VAL A 7 5.12 3.83 4.48
CA VAL A 7 4.05 2.89 4.77
C VAL A 7 4.65 1.69 5.50
N ASP A 8 4.07 1.29 6.63
CA ASP A 8 4.56 0.10 7.34
C ASP A 8 4.30 -1.13 6.47
N ARG A 9 5.35 -1.94 6.24
CA ARG A 9 5.25 -3.11 5.37
C ARG A 9 4.21 -4.12 5.87
N GLN A 10 3.90 -4.12 7.17
CA GLN A 10 2.87 -5.01 7.74
C GLN A 10 1.46 -4.66 7.27
N TRP A 11 1.24 -3.43 6.82
CA TRP A 11 -0.04 -2.97 6.28
C TRP A 11 -0.15 -3.26 4.79
N VAL A 12 0.95 -3.60 4.12
CA VAL A 12 0.93 -3.88 2.69
C VAL A 12 0.64 -5.36 2.48
N VAL A 13 -0.49 -5.63 1.84
CA VAL A 13 -1.02 -6.97 1.63
C VAL A 13 -1.21 -7.24 0.15
N VAL A 14 -1.09 -8.52 -0.20
CA VAL A 14 -1.23 -9.01 -1.56
C VAL A 14 -2.53 -9.78 -1.66
N LEU A 15 -3.34 -9.42 -2.64
CA LEU A 15 -4.62 -10.05 -2.92
C LEU A 15 -4.41 -11.34 -3.71
N LYS A 16 -5.38 -12.26 -3.65
CA LYS A 16 -5.33 -13.56 -4.34
C LYS A 16 -5.12 -13.46 -5.85
N HIS A 17 -5.48 -12.33 -6.46
CA HIS A 17 -5.27 -12.05 -7.88
C HIS A 17 -3.96 -11.30 -8.17
N GLY A 18 -3.09 -11.10 -7.17
CA GLY A 18 -1.75 -10.53 -7.32
C GLY A 18 -1.66 -9.02 -7.22
N GLN A 19 -2.77 -8.31 -6.96
CA GLN A 19 -2.71 -6.86 -6.70
C GLN A 19 -2.17 -6.61 -5.30
N VAL A 20 -1.38 -5.55 -5.16
CA VAL A 20 -0.83 -5.11 -3.88
C VAL A 20 -1.60 -3.89 -3.39
N VAL A 21 -2.11 -3.97 -2.17
CA VAL A 21 -2.87 -2.90 -1.53
C VAL A 21 -2.35 -2.62 -0.13
N ILE A 22 -2.58 -1.41 0.36
CA ILE A 22 -2.31 -0.98 1.74
C ILE A 22 -3.62 -1.11 2.51
N ASP A 23 -3.62 -1.92 3.56
CA ASP A 23 -4.71 -2.02 4.52
C ASP A 23 -4.56 -0.92 5.57
N TRP A 24 -5.46 0.04 5.53
CA TRP A 24 -5.52 1.17 6.45
C TRP A 24 -6.38 0.89 7.70
N GLY A 25 -6.99 -0.28 7.79
CA GLY A 25 -8.04 -0.63 8.75
C GLY A 25 -9.43 -0.15 8.31
N ASP A 26 -10.45 -0.56 9.06
CA ASP A 26 -11.86 -0.16 8.86
C ASP A 26 -12.42 -0.46 7.44
N GLY A 27 -11.87 -1.45 6.76
CA GLY A 27 -12.25 -1.81 5.38
C GLY A 27 -11.75 -0.80 4.32
N CYS A 28 -10.84 0.09 4.70
CA CYS A 28 -10.21 1.04 3.80
C CYS A 28 -8.93 0.43 3.22
N PHE A 29 -8.91 0.20 1.92
CA PHE A 29 -7.73 -0.30 1.21
C PHE A 29 -7.30 0.68 0.14
N GLN A 30 -6.00 0.75 -0.13
CA GLN A 30 -5.45 1.64 -1.13
C GLN A 30 -4.49 0.89 -2.05
N ALA A 31 -4.71 0.98 -3.36
CA ALA A 31 -3.87 0.37 -4.36
C ALA A 31 -2.47 1.02 -4.37
N VAL A 32 -1.41 0.21 -4.38
CA VAL A 32 -0.03 0.70 -4.39
C VAL A 32 0.40 1.21 -5.78
N ASP A 33 -0.22 0.69 -6.84
CA ASP A 33 0.12 1.02 -8.22
C ASP A 33 -0.32 2.43 -8.65
N ASP A 34 -1.51 2.86 -8.26
CA ASP A 34 -2.06 4.16 -8.67
C ASP A 34 -2.52 5.04 -7.48
N GLY A 35 -2.51 4.50 -6.26
CA GLY A 35 -2.89 5.22 -5.06
C GLY A 35 -4.40 5.34 -4.84
N LEU A 36 -5.25 4.71 -5.66
CA LEU A 36 -6.70 4.80 -5.48
C LEU A 36 -7.18 3.96 -4.29
N PHE A 37 -8.21 4.46 -3.62
CA PHE A 37 -8.93 3.70 -2.61
C PHE A 37 -9.83 2.66 -3.27
N VAL A 38 -9.67 1.42 -2.84
CA VAL A 38 -10.37 0.26 -3.36
C VAL A 38 -11.13 -0.44 -2.24
N ALA A 39 -12.33 -0.91 -2.56
CA ALA A 39 -13.06 -1.79 -1.66
C ALA A 39 -12.54 -3.22 -1.88
N VAL A 40 -11.88 -3.77 -0.88
CA VAL A 40 -11.34 -5.13 -0.91
C VAL A 40 -12.03 -5.93 0.17
N ASP A 41 -12.46 -7.14 -0.15
CA ASP A 41 -12.93 -8.07 0.86
C ASP A 41 -11.71 -8.64 1.61
N PRO A 42 -11.64 -8.59 2.95
CA PRO A 42 -10.55 -9.19 3.72
C PRO A 42 -10.31 -10.67 3.40
N HIS A 43 -11.31 -11.40 2.91
CA HIS A 43 -11.17 -12.78 2.44
C HIS A 43 -10.36 -12.92 1.14
N GLU A 44 -10.18 -11.86 0.36
CA GLU A 44 -9.33 -11.82 -0.82
C GLU A 44 -7.86 -11.58 -0.50
N ILE A 45 -7.55 -11.17 0.73
CA ILE A 45 -6.17 -11.04 1.20
C ILE A 45 -5.54 -12.43 1.20
N SER A 46 -4.47 -12.58 0.43
CA SER A 46 -3.69 -13.82 0.38
C SER A 46 -2.66 -13.86 1.49
N HIS A 47 -1.80 -12.85 1.55
CA HIS A 47 -0.72 -12.73 2.52
C HIS A 47 -0.19 -11.30 2.59
N THR A 48 0.57 -10.98 3.64
CA THR A 48 1.36 -9.74 3.72
C THR A 48 2.50 -9.80 2.71
N ILE A 49 2.89 -8.65 2.16
CA ILE A 49 3.92 -8.57 1.13
C ILE A 49 5.26 -9.17 1.55
N SER A 50 5.87 -9.94 0.65
CA SER A 50 7.18 -10.57 0.83
C SER A 50 8.31 -9.72 0.25
N GLU A 51 9.55 -9.94 0.68
CA GLU A 51 10.72 -9.20 0.15
C GLU A 51 10.90 -9.35 -1.37
N ALA A 52 10.59 -10.53 -1.91
CA ALA A 52 10.64 -10.77 -3.35
C ALA A 52 9.61 -9.92 -4.12
N GLU A 53 8.45 -9.66 -3.53
CA GLU A 53 7.39 -8.84 -4.12
C GLU A 53 7.73 -7.35 -3.99
N ILE A 54 8.29 -6.94 -2.86
CA ILE A 54 8.84 -5.59 -2.70
C ILE A 54 9.87 -5.29 -3.80
N GLY A 55 10.77 -6.23 -4.09
CA GLY A 55 11.73 -6.12 -5.19
C GLY A 55 11.07 -5.92 -6.56
N GLN A 56 9.92 -6.55 -6.79
CA GLN A 56 9.12 -6.33 -8.01
C GLN A 56 8.52 -4.92 -8.03
N LEU A 57 7.97 -4.43 -6.91
CA LEU A 57 7.43 -3.07 -6.80
C LEU A 57 8.47 -1.98 -7.08
N LEU A 58 9.71 -2.18 -6.62
CA LEU A 58 10.83 -1.29 -6.95
C LEU A 58 11.16 -1.30 -8.44
N THR A 59 11.16 -2.49 -9.05
CA THR A 59 11.43 -2.64 -10.48
C THR A 59 10.34 -1.99 -11.33
N LEU A 60 9.08 -2.05 -10.87
CA LEU A 60 7.93 -1.41 -11.50
C LEU A 60 7.85 0.11 -11.25
N GLY A 61 8.62 0.63 -10.29
CA GLY A 61 8.60 2.05 -9.90
C GLY A 61 7.40 2.43 -9.01
N TRP A 62 6.65 1.45 -8.49
CA TRP A 62 5.55 1.68 -7.53
C TRP A 62 6.06 1.95 -6.12
N VAL A 63 7.31 1.59 -5.83
CA VAL A 63 7.99 1.90 -4.57
C VAL A 63 9.35 2.51 -4.89
N ASN A 64 9.66 3.66 -4.30
CA ASN A 64 10.93 4.35 -4.51
C ASN A 64 12.08 3.73 -3.72
N ALA A 65 11.78 3.29 -2.50
CA ALA A 65 12.75 2.69 -1.58
C ALA A 65 12.01 1.82 -0.58
N TYR A 66 12.75 0.94 0.11
CA TYR A 66 12.24 0.20 1.24
C TYR A 66 13.35 -0.05 2.26
N ASP A 67 12.94 -0.21 3.50
CA ASP A 67 13.79 -0.65 4.61
C ASP A 67 13.13 -1.87 5.28
N GLY A 68 13.78 -2.45 6.31
CA GLY A 68 13.25 -3.60 7.05
C GLY A 68 11.90 -3.38 7.74
N ARG A 69 11.38 -2.14 7.73
CA ARG A 69 10.09 -1.77 8.34
C ARG A 69 9.15 -1.01 7.40
N TYR A 70 9.67 -0.12 6.55
CA TYR A 70 8.83 0.79 5.76
C TYR A 70 9.06 0.62 4.25
N LEU A 71 7.97 0.80 3.49
CA LEU A 71 7.95 0.98 2.05
C LEU A 71 7.72 2.46 1.77
N TYR A 72 8.54 3.07 0.91
CA TYR A 72 8.40 4.47 0.52
C TYR A 72 7.66 4.54 -0.81
N VAL A 73 6.35 4.75 -0.74
CA VAL A 73 5.46 4.81 -1.92
C VAL A 73 5.44 6.25 -2.46
N PRO A 74 5.78 6.48 -3.73
CA PRO A 74 5.68 7.81 -4.34
C PRO A 74 4.21 8.22 -4.51
N ASN A 75 3.91 9.51 -4.24
CA ASN A 75 2.60 10.12 -4.53
C ASN A 75 1.39 9.40 -3.93
N LEU A 76 1.53 8.77 -2.76
CA LEU A 76 0.40 8.16 -2.07
C LEU A 76 -0.57 9.27 -1.62
N PRO A 77 -1.81 9.34 -2.14
CA PRO A 77 -2.74 10.39 -1.75
C PRO A 77 -3.13 10.24 -0.28
N ASP A 78 -3.30 11.37 0.40
CA ASP A 78 -3.76 11.42 1.78
C ASP A 78 -5.09 10.66 1.93
N ARG A 79 -5.23 9.96 3.07
CA ARG A 79 -6.48 9.29 3.44
C ARG A 79 -7.62 10.30 3.30
N PRO A 80 -8.74 9.96 2.63
CA PRO A 80 -9.90 10.84 2.60
C PRO A 80 -10.31 11.10 4.05
N GLN A 81 -10.05 12.32 4.53
CA GLN A 81 -10.59 12.74 5.80
C GLN A 81 -12.11 12.78 5.64
N PRO A 82 -12.89 12.20 6.57
CA PRO A 82 -14.31 12.52 6.62
C PRO A 82 -14.44 14.04 6.64
N PRO A 83 -15.41 14.64 5.92
CA PRO A 83 -15.54 16.09 5.88
C PRO A 83 -15.57 16.61 7.32
N ASP A 84 -14.65 17.52 7.61
CA ASP A 84 -14.55 18.21 8.90
C ASP A 84 -15.95 18.77 9.21
N GLN A 85 -16.65 18.15 10.16
CA GLN A 85 -17.97 18.59 10.58
C GLN A 85 -17.75 19.77 11.53
N ASP A 86 -17.72 20.98 10.97
CA ASP A 86 -17.89 22.27 11.69
C ASP A 86 -19.33 22.41 12.20
#